data_AF-A0A838F4P3-F1
#
_entry.id   AF-A0A838F4P3-F1
#
_cell.length_a   1.000
_cell.length_b   1.000
_cell.length_c   1.000
_cell.angle_alpha   90.00
_cell.angle_beta   90.00
_cell.angle_gamma   90.00
#
_symmetry.space_group_name_H-M   'P 1'
#
loop_
_entity.id
_entity.type
_entity.pdbx_description
1 polymer ?
#
loop_
_entity_poly.entity_id
_entity_poly.type
_entity_poly.pdbx_seq_one_letter_code
_entity_poly.pdbx_strand_id
1 'polypeptide(L)'
;MEPNLDNVRTIYPLNKTKIFRHEEALELVPLLMHISAKTKRDLNVLNSQLGFFKTNSEKAMAIQEKINLSLQAWSDKIRRLGAIPVSLCKVRIPGDEGHYLWEYPESRLYMH
;
A
#
# COMPACT_ATOMS: atom_id res chain seq x y z
N MET A 1 -24.03 13.47 17.75
CA MET A 1 -23.56 13.30 16.36
C MET A 1 -22.73 12.05 16.33
N GLU A 2 -23.32 10.95 15.86
CA GLU A 2 -22.62 9.67 15.70
C GLU A 2 -21.85 9.69 14.38
N PRO A 3 -20.59 9.20 14.33
CA PRO A 3 -19.87 9.11 13.08
C PRO A 3 -20.51 8.04 12.18
N ASN A 4 -20.92 8.48 10.99
CA ASN A 4 -21.52 7.64 9.96
C ASN A 4 -20.45 6.68 9.39
N LEU A 5 -20.53 5.40 9.76
CA LEU A 5 -19.58 4.35 9.39
C LEU A 5 -19.88 3.69 8.03
N ASP A 6 -20.85 4.20 7.26
CA ASP A 6 -21.35 3.53 6.05
C ASP A 6 -20.43 3.68 4.81
N ASN A 7 -19.48 4.63 4.82
CA ASN A 7 -18.60 4.87 3.67
C ASN A 7 -17.45 3.86 3.49
N VAL A 8 -17.26 2.92 4.42
CA VAL A 8 -16.08 2.02 4.41
C VAL A 8 -16.26 0.79 3.50
N ARG A 9 -17.43 0.61 2.86
CA ARG A 9 -17.78 -0.63 2.13
C ARG A 9 -17.91 -0.48 0.61
N THR A 10 -17.48 0.63 0.01
CA THR A 10 -17.57 0.78 -1.45
C THR A 10 -16.36 0.14 -2.15
N ILE A 11 -16.56 -1.02 -2.76
CA ILE A 11 -15.60 -1.63 -3.70
C ILE A 11 -15.77 -0.91 -5.04
N TYR A 12 -14.82 -0.06 -5.41
CA TYR A 12 -14.87 0.73 -6.65
C TYR A 12 -14.46 -0.10 -7.88
N PRO A 13 -15.09 0.12 -9.06
CA PRO A 13 -14.70 -0.54 -10.30
C PRO A 13 -13.26 -0.16 -10.69
N LEU A 14 -12.45 -1.18 -11.03
CA LEU A 14 -11.01 -1.10 -11.34
C LEU A 14 -10.61 -0.07 -12.42
N ASN A 15 -11.57 0.45 -13.21
CA ASN A 15 -11.30 1.27 -14.39
C ASN A 15 -11.67 2.76 -14.26
N LYS A 16 -11.94 3.27 -13.05
CA LYS A 16 -12.10 4.73 -12.83
C LYS A 16 -11.13 5.21 -11.76
N THR A 17 -10.27 6.16 -12.13
CA THR A 17 -9.43 6.89 -11.19
C THR A 17 -10.35 7.73 -10.29
N LYS A 18 -10.49 7.33 -9.02
CA LYS A 18 -11.17 8.15 -8.02
C LYS A 18 -10.30 9.39 -7.75
N ILE A 19 -10.91 10.56 -7.82
CA ILE A 19 -10.32 11.82 -7.34
C ILE A 19 -10.78 12.00 -5.89
N PHE A 20 -9.84 12.26 -4.99
CA PHE A 20 -10.09 12.38 -3.55
C PHE A 20 -10.01 13.84 -3.12
N ARG A 21 -10.97 14.28 -2.31
CA ARG A 21 -10.80 15.49 -1.49
C ARG A 21 -9.82 15.22 -0.35
N HIS A 22 -9.28 16.27 0.26
CA HIS A 22 -8.31 16.14 1.36
C HIS A 22 -8.81 15.23 2.49
N GLU A 23 -10.05 15.41 2.92
CA GLU A 23 -10.68 14.60 3.99
C GLU A 23 -10.77 13.12 3.59
N GLU A 24 -11.20 12.82 2.35
CA GLU A 24 -11.27 11.46 1.84
C GLU A 24 -9.89 10.81 1.70
N ALA A 25 -8.87 11.60 1.36
CA ALA A 25 -7.49 11.11 1.31
C ALA A 25 -6.97 10.77 2.72
N LEU A 26 -7.30 11.57 3.74
CA LEU A 26 -6.97 11.29 5.13
C LEU A 26 -7.63 10.00 5.64
N GLU A 27 -8.86 9.71 5.20
CA GLU A 27 -9.55 8.45 5.52
C GLU A 27 -8.83 7.20 4.97
N LEU A 28 -8.01 7.34 3.92
CA LEU A 28 -7.19 6.23 3.41
C LEU A 28 -5.99 5.94 4.31
N VAL A 29 -5.47 6.91 5.07
CA VAL A 29 -4.20 6.77 5.82
C VAL A 29 -4.20 5.56 6.77
N PRO A 30 -5.26 5.29 7.58
CA PRO A 30 -5.30 4.11 8.44
C PRO A 30 -5.22 2.79 7.66
N LEU A 31 -5.85 2.72 6.48
CA LEU A 31 -5.82 1.55 5.61
C LEU A 31 -4.43 1.36 4.99
N LEU A 32 -3.85 2.44 4.48
CA LEU A 32 -2.49 2.46 3.93
C LEU A 32 -1.45 2.05 4.97
N MET A 33 -1.58 2.56 6.20
CA MET A 33 -0.78 2.15 7.36
C MET A 33 -0.91 0.66 7.63
N HIS A 34 -2.13 0.14 7.75
CA HIS A 34 -2.36 -1.27 8.06
C HIS A 34 -1.78 -2.20 6.99
N ILE A 35 -2.08 -1.92 5.71
CA ILE A 35 -1.63 -2.72 4.58
C ILE A 35 -0.11 -2.69 4.46
N SER A 36 0.50 -1.50 4.55
CA SER A 36 1.95 -1.34 4.41
C SER A 36 2.72 -1.90 5.60
N ALA A 37 2.21 -1.75 6.83
CA ALA A 37 2.82 -2.35 8.03
C ALA A 37 2.86 -3.88 7.95
N LYS A 38 1.80 -4.52 7.42
CA LYS A 38 1.79 -5.96 7.17
C LYS A 38 2.83 -6.34 6.13
N THR A 39 2.81 -5.72 4.95
CA THR A 39 3.76 -6.00 3.88
C THR A 39 5.21 -5.80 4.33
N LYS A 40 5.51 -4.72 5.08
CA LYS A 40 6.86 -4.46 5.57
C LYS A 40 7.35 -5.56 6.53
N ARG A 41 6.48 -6.04 7.43
CA ARG A 41 6.81 -7.17 8.32
C ARG A 41 7.08 -8.45 7.53
N ASP A 42 6.22 -8.79 6.58
CA ASP A 42 6.36 -9.99 5.76
C ASP A 42 7.66 -9.95 4.94
N LEU A 43 7.98 -8.80 4.33
CA LEU A 43 9.22 -8.59 3.58
C LEU A 43 10.46 -8.65 4.46
N ASN A 44 10.41 -8.13 5.70
CA ASN A 44 11.54 -8.22 6.61
C ASN A 44 11.89 -9.68 6.91
N VAL A 45 10.87 -10.52 7.19
CA VAL A 45 11.07 -11.97 7.43
C VAL A 45 11.65 -12.65 6.20
N LEU A 46 11.08 -12.40 5.00
CA LEU A 46 11.55 -13.00 3.75
C LEU A 46 12.98 -12.56 3.41
N ASN A 47 13.33 -11.29 3.61
CA ASN A 47 14.69 -10.80 3.38
C ASN A 47 15.71 -11.44 4.34
N SER A 48 15.35 -11.64 5.61
CA SER A 48 16.20 -12.37 6.55
C SER A 48 16.42 -13.82 6.12
N GLN A 49 15.36 -14.50 5.67
CA GLN A 49 15.48 -15.87 5.13
C GLN A 49 16.34 -15.90 3.86
N LEU A 50 16.17 -14.95 2.95
CA LEU A 50 16.96 -14.84 1.74
C LEU A 50 18.44 -14.67 2.06
N GLY A 51 18.76 -13.83 3.06
CA GLY A 51 20.11 -13.64 3.57
C GLY A 51 20.76 -14.92 4.09
N PHE A 52 19.99 -15.77 4.78
CA PHE A 52 20.46 -17.06 5.31
C PHE A 52 20.66 -18.12 4.20
N PHE A 53 19.77 -18.18 3.21
CA PHE A 53 19.81 -19.18 2.15
C PHE A 53 20.57 -18.73 0.89
N LYS A 54 21.37 -17.66 0.93
CA LYS A 54 22.07 -17.11 -0.26
C LYS A 54 22.88 -18.14 -1.07
N THR A 55 23.41 -19.17 -0.42
CA THR A 55 24.21 -20.23 -1.06
C THR A 55 23.37 -21.38 -1.61
N ASN A 56 22.07 -21.44 -1.28
CA ASN A 56 21.13 -22.42 -1.79
C ASN A 56 20.24 -21.79 -2.87
N SER A 57 20.62 -21.99 -4.14
CA SER A 57 19.97 -21.35 -5.30
C SER A 57 18.45 -21.58 -5.34
N GLU A 58 18.00 -22.82 -5.13
CA GLU A 58 16.57 -23.16 -5.21
C GLU A 58 15.74 -22.48 -4.11
N LYS A 59 16.21 -22.54 -2.86
CA LYS A 59 15.52 -21.87 -1.74
C LYS A 59 15.55 -20.36 -1.88
N ALA A 60 16.67 -19.79 -2.31
CA ALA A 60 16.80 -18.36 -2.56
C ALA A 60 15.82 -17.90 -3.65
N MET A 61 15.69 -18.65 -4.74
CA MET A 61 14.71 -18.38 -5.81
C MET A 61 13.27 -18.43 -5.28
N ALA A 62 12.91 -19.47 -4.52
CA ALA A 62 11.58 -19.58 -3.95
C ALA A 62 11.24 -18.44 -2.96
N ILE A 63 12.21 -17.96 -2.20
CA ILE A 63 12.03 -16.80 -1.31
C ILE A 63 11.89 -15.50 -2.12
N GLN A 64 12.68 -15.33 -3.16
CA GLN A 64 12.59 -14.17 -4.05
C GLN A 64 11.22 -14.10 -4.75
N GLU A 65 10.67 -15.25 -5.16
CA GLU A 65 9.30 -15.32 -5.70
C GLU A 65 8.26 -14.87 -4.67
N LYS A 66 8.36 -15.32 -3.42
CA LYS A 66 7.47 -14.88 -2.33
C LYS A 66 7.56 -13.36 -2.07
N ILE A 67 8.76 -12.78 -2.14
CA ILE A 67 8.96 -11.33 -2.05
C ILE A 67 8.18 -10.63 -3.16
N ASN A 68 8.34 -11.08 -4.40
CA ASN A 68 7.66 -10.50 -5.56
C ASN A 68 6.13 -10.59 -5.44
N LEU A 69 5.61 -11.75 -5.00
CA LEU A 69 4.18 -11.94 -4.75
C LEU A 69 3.66 -11.00 -3.65
N SER A 70 4.42 -10.81 -2.57
CA SER A 70 4.05 -9.90 -1.49
C SER A 70 4.01 -8.44 -1.95
N LEU A 71 4.96 -8.03 -2.81
CA LEU A 71 5.00 -6.69 -3.40
C LEU A 71 3.82 -6.47 -4.36
N GLN A 72 3.53 -7.46 -5.20
CA GLN A 72 2.40 -7.41 -6.13
C GLN A 72 1.07 -7.32 -5.37
N ALA A 73 0.88 -8.17 -4.36
CA ALA A 73 -0.32 -8.16 -3.53
C ALA A 73 -0.50 -6.82 -2.78
N TRP A 74 0.58 -6.17 -2.35
CA TRP A 74 0.53 -4.82 -1.81
C TRP A 74 0.07 -3.81 -2.88
N SER A 75 0.75 -3.80 -4.03
CA SER A 75 0.46 -2.90 -5.15
C SER A 75 -1.02 -2.97 -5.58
N ASP A 76 -1.56 -4.17 -5.69
CA ASP A 76 -2.96 -4.38 -6.09
C ASP A 76 -3.96 -3.91 -5.04
N LYS A 77 -3.63 -4.03 -3.75
CA LYS A 77 -4.46 -3.44 -2.68
C LYS A 77 -4.45 -1.92 -2.74
N ILE A 78 -3.28 -1.30 -2.94
CA ILE A 78 -3.18 0.16 -3.09
C ILE A 78 -4.02 0.65 -4.27
N ARG A 79 -3.93 -0.03 -5.43
CA ARG A 79 -4.74 0.29 -6.61
C ARG A 79 -6.24 0.13 -6.37
N ARG A 80 -6.66 -0.91 -5.64
CA ARG A 80 -8.07 -1.11 -5.26
C ARG A 80 -8.63 -0.02 -4.35
N LEU A 81 -7.76 0.65 -3.58
CA LEU A 81 -8.13 1.83 -2.80
C LEU A 81 -8.20 3.11 -3.64
N GLY A 82 -7.96 3.04 -4.96
CA GLY A 82 -7.95 4.20 -5.86
C GLY A 82 -6.64 5.01 -5.82
N ALA A 83 -5.62 4.54 -5.09
CA ALA A 83 -4.33 5.18 -5.01
C ALA A 83 -3.29 4.51 -5.93
N ILE A 84 -2.19 5.20 -6.19
CA ILE A 84 -1.16 4.83 -7.15
C ILE A 84 0.12 4.47 -6.37
N PRO A 85 0.58 3.21 -6.40
CA PRO A 85 1.85 2.85 -5.80
C PRO A 85 3.01 3.49 -6.57
N VAL A 86 3.90 4.18 -5.85
CA VAL A 86 5.08 4.87 -6.42
C VAL A 86 6.35 4.05 -6.21
N SER A 87 6.55 3.59 -4.98
CA SER A 87 7.61 2.68 -4.57
C SER A 87 7.14 1.89 -3.34
N LEU A 88 7.96 1.00 -2.79
CA LEU A 88 7.56 0.18 -1.63
C LEU A 88 7.08 1.07 -0.48
N CYS A 89 5.80 0.90 -0.10
CA CYS A 89 5.14 1.65 0.97
C CYS A 89 5.06 3.18 0.73
N LYS A 90 5.20 3.62 -0.52
CA LYS A 90 5.00 5.00 -0.96
C LYS A 90 3.87 5.07 -1.97
N VAL A 91 2.94 5.98 -1.74
CA VAL A 91 1.66 6.04 -2.44
C VAL A 91 1.37 7.47 -2.85
N ARG A 92 0.84 7.62 -4.08
CA ARG A 92 0.25 8.85 -4.59
C ARG A 92 -1.27 8.68 -4.61
N ILE A 93 -2.00 9.60 -3.99
CA ILE A 93 -3.46 9.63 -3.98
C ILE A 93 -3.89 10.77 -4.92
N PRO A 94 -4.63 10.50 -6.01
CA PRO A 94 -5.12 11.56 -6.90
C PRO A 94 -6.03 12.53 -6.16
N GLY A 95 -5.71 13.82 -6.18
CA GLY A 95 -6.49 14.90 -5.58
C GLY A 95 -7.22 15.73 -6.62
N ASP A 96 -8.19 16.52 -6.19
CA ASP A 96 -8.88 17.52 -7.00
C ASP A 96 -7.95 18.68 -7.41
N GLU A 97 -7.07 19.10 -6.50
CA GLU A 97 -6.11 20.19 -6.72
C GLU A 97 -4.67 19.71 -7.02
N GLY A 98 -4.48 18.42 -7.31
CA GLY A 98 -3.16 17.85 -7.57
C GLY A 98 -3.04 16.41 -7.09
N HIS A 99 -2.06 16.11 -6.24
CA HIS A 99 -1.96 14.81 -5.61
C HIS A 99 -1.46 14.87 -4.18
N TYR A 100 -1.91 13.92 -3.36
CA TYR A 100 -1.38 13.70 -2.03
C TYR A 100 -0.32 12.60 -2.09
N LEU A 101 0.80 12.82 -1.44
CA LEU A 101 1.84 11.83 -1.21
C LEU A 101 1.75 11.32 0.22
N TRP A 102 1.85 10.00 0.34
CA TRP A 102 1.91 9.30 1.61
C TRP A 102 3.05 8.29 1.57
N GLU A 103 3.82 8.23 2.64
CA GLU A 103 4.88 7.24 2.81
C GLU A 103 4.81 6.62 4.20
N TYR A 104 4.85 5.30 4.28
CA TYR A 104 4.91 4.61 5.57
C TYR A 104 6.22 4.95 6.31
N PRO A 105 6.22 5.24 7.62
CA PRO A 105 5.12 5.11 8.58
C PRO A 105 4.44 6.44 8.94
N GLU A 106 4.42 7.42 8.03
CA GLU A 106 3.89 8.74 8.34
C GLU A 106 2.36 8.72 8.54
N SER A 107 1.88 9.52 9.48
CA SER A 107 0.45 9.72 9.74
C SER A 107 -0.16 10.88 8.94
N ARG A 108 0.66 11.60 8.17
CA ARG A 108 0.29 12.82 7.45
C ARG A 108 0.37 12.62 5.95
N LEU A 109 -0.38 13.45 5.22
CA LEU A 109 -0.29 13.57 3.77
C LEU A 109 0.47 14.85 3.41
N TYR A 110 1.27 14.79 2.35
CA TYR A 110 1.90 15.97 1.75
C TYR A 110 1.22 16.26 0.42
N MET A 111 0.70 17.46 0.26
CA MET A 111 0.10 17.90 -1.00
C MET A 111 1.19 18.36 -1.96
N HIS A 112 1.08 17.95 -3.24
CA HIS A 112 2.04 18.27 -4.28
C HIS A 112 1.39 18.50 -5.64
#